data_AF-A0A386JLZ3-F1
#
_entry.id   AF-A0A386JLZ3-F1
#
_cell.length_a   1.000
_cell.length_b   1.000
_cell.length_c   1.000
_cell.angle_alpha   90.00
_cell.angle_beta   90.00
_cell.angle_gamma   90.00
#
_symmetry.space_group_name_H-M   'P 1'
#
loop_
_entity.id
_entity.type
_entity.pdbx_description
1 polymer ?
#
loop_
_entity_poly.entity_id
_entity_poly.type
_entity_poly.pdbx_seq_one_letter_code
_entity_poly.pdbx_strand_id
1 'polypeptide(L)'
;MSAWDAFYLAVFWMLNTIGWVTFYFHWKNLGIWQGNVAQFNESSTYLMGWLRDYLWLNSSQLINGCAGCQGIYGLHEAGRSIYAEDWTRKRVAVISHSVPL
;
A
#
# COMPACT_ATOMS: atom_id res chain seq x y z
N MET A 1 27.33 33.07 17.82
CA MET A 1 26.55 31.84 17.56
C MET A 1 27.19 31.14 16.38
N SER A 2 27.43 29.83 16.47
CA SER A 2 28.20 29.08 15.47
C SER A 2 27.42 28.98 14.16
N ALA A 3 28.10 29.10 13.01
CA ALA A 3 27.49 28.88 11.70
C ALA A 3 26.92 27.47 11.54
N TRP A 4 27.42 26.51 12.33
CA TRP A 4 26.91 25.14 12.37
C TRP A 4 25.49 25.05 12.95
N ASP A 5 25.17 25.78 14.00
CA ASP A 5 23.80 25.81 14.57
C ASP A 5 22.81 26.41 13.57
N ALA A 6 23.25 27.42 12.80
CA ALA A 6 22.45 28.03 11.74
C ALA A 6 22.22 27.07 10.57
N PHE A 7 23.22 26.26 10.19
CA PHE A 7 23.07 25.25 9.13
C PHE A 7 22.09 24.14 9.54
N TYR A 8 22.18 23.62 10.77
CA TYR A 8 21.23 22.61 11.27
C TYR A 8 19.78 23.11 11.22
N LEU A 9 19.55 24.34 11.66
CA LEU A 9 18.23 24.95 11.62
C LEU A 9 17.78 25.20 10.17
N ALA A 10 18.69 25.66 9.29
CA ALA A 10 18.39 25.89 7.88
C ALA A 10 17.98 24.60 7.16
N VAL A 11 18.65 23.47 7.41
CA VAL A 11 18.29 22.17 6.82
C VAL A 11 16.92 21.71 7.31
N PHE A 12 16.59 21.92 8.59
CA PHE A 12 15.26 21.62 9.12
C PHE A 12 14.16 22.38 8.38
N TRP A 13 14.32 23.69 8.21
CA TRP A 13 13.35 24.52 7.48
C TRP A 13 13.31 24.19 5.99
N MET A 14 14.47 23.88 5.39
CA MET A 14 14.55 23.47 3.99
C MET A 14 13.78 22.17 3.75
N LEU A 15 13.95 21.14 4.59
CA LEU A 15 13.19 19.89 4.47
C LEU A 15 11.69 20.10 4.73
N ASN A 16 11.33 20.99 5.66
CA ASN A 16 9.93 21.33 5.91
C ASN A 16 9.27 21.97 4.67
N THR A 17 9.91 22.98 4.09
CA THR A 17 9.39 23.67 2.90
C THR A 17 9.32 22.76 1.67
N ILE A 18 10.34 21.93 1.44
CA ILE A 18 10.34 20.94 0.35
C ILE A 18 9.26 19.88 0.57
N GLY A 19 9.07 19.41 1.80
CA GLY A 19 8.00 18.48 2.17
C GLY A 19 6.61 19.04 1.85
N TRP A 20 6.35 20.29 2.24
CA TRP A 20 5.08 20.95 1.94
C TRP A 20 4.80 21.09 0.44
N VAL A 21 5.80 21.53 -0.34
CA VAL A 21 5.65 21.71 -1.79
C VAL A 21 5.40 20.38 -2.51
N THR A 22 6.13 19.33 -2.13
CA THR A 22 5.97 17.99 -2.73
C THR A 22 4.64 17.35 -2.36
N PHE A 23 4.18 17.48 -1.11
CA PHE A 23 2.86 17.00 -0.71
C PHE A 23 1.72 17.73 -1.44
N TYR A 24 1.83 19.05 -1.62
CA TYR A 24 0.85 19.81 -2.40
C TYR A 24 0.80 19.35 -3.86
N PHE A 25 1.96 19.20 -4.50
CA PHE A 25 2.04 18.72 -5.87
C PHE A 25 1.47 17.31 -6.02
N HIS A 26 1.81 16.39 -5.10
CA HIS A 26 1.35 15.01 -5.18
C HIS A 26 -0.17 14.90 -5.01
N TRP A 27 -0.76 15.60 -4.03
CA TRP A 27 -2.22 15.56 -3.84
C TRP A 27 -2.98 16.16 -5.03
N LYS A 28 -2.50 17.27 -5.58
CA LYS A 28 -3.11 17.90 -6.75
C LYS A 28 -3.10 16.97 -7.97
N ASN A 29 -1.97 16.29 -8.24
CA ASN A 29 -1.89 15.34 -9.36
C ASN A 29 -2.72 14.08 -9.13
N LEU A 30 -2.83 13.59 -7.89
CA LEU A 30 -3.73 12.50 -7.51
C LEU A 30 -5.19 12.81 -7.86
N GLY A 31 -5.66 14.02 -7.54
CA GLY A 31 -7.02 14.46 -7.90
C GLY A 31 -7.25 14.50 -9.41
N ILE A 32 -6.23 14.85 -10.20
CA ILE A 32 -6.30 14.84 -11.67
C ILE A 32 -6.34 13.40 -12.20
N TRP A 33 -5.47 12.52 -11.72
CA TRP A 33 -5.37 11.13 -12.18
C TRP A 33 -6.60 10.29 -11.79
N GLN A 34 -7.24 10.59 -10.66
CA GLN A 34 -8.49 9.96 -10.23
C GLN A 34 -9.74 10.63 -10.85
N GLY A 35 -9.58 11.73 -11.58
CA GLY A 35 -10.70 12.50 -12.14
C GLY A 35 -11.55 13.23 -11.11
N ASN A 36 -11.11 13.30 -9.84
CA ASN A 36 -11.83 13.96 -8.74
C ASN A 36 -11.06 15.18 -8.21
N VAL A 37 -11.05 16.24 -9.02
CA VAL A 37 -10.39 17.51 -8.67
C VAL A 37 -11.14 18.27 -7.57
N ALA A 38 -12.44 18.01 -7.39
CA ALA A 38 -13.27 18.63 -6.36
C ALA A 38 -12.81 18.26 -4.93
N GLN A 39 -12.38 17.01 -4.73
CA GLN A 39 -11.84 16.54 -3.45
C GLN A 39 -10.62 17.35 -3.00
N PHE A 40 -9.74 17.74 -3.93
CA PHE A 40 -8.61 18.61 -3.60
C PHE A 40 -9.06 20.05 -3.31
N ASN A 41 -9.96 20.61 -4.11
CA ASN A 41 -10.42 22.00 -3.98
C ASN A 41 -11.18 22.24 -2.66
N GLU A 42 -11.95 21.27 -2.19
CA GLU A 42 -12.74 21.39 -0.96
C GLU A 42 -11.92 21.02 0.29
N SER A 43 -11.17 19.90 0.26
CA SER A 43 -10.47 19.39 1.44
C SER A 43 -9.08 20.01 1.69
N SER A 44 -8.46 20.70 0.73
CA SER A 44 -7.13 21.31 0.94
C SER A 44 -7.13 22.58 1.79
N THR A 45 -8.31 23.18 2.02
CA THR A 45 -8.48 24.45 2.75
C THR A 45 -8.33 24.30 4.27
N TYR A 46 -8.37 23.07 4.80
CA TYR A 46 -8.24 22.77 6.22
C TYR A 46 -7.29 21.61 6.47
N LEU A 47 -6.48 21.70 7.54
CA LEU A 47 -5.43 20.72 7.85
C LEU A 47 -5.94 19.28 8.03
N MET A 48 -7.17 19.11 8.50
CA MET A 48 -7.78 17.78 8.67
C MET A 48 -8.01 17.05 7.35
N GLY A 49 -8.22 17.77 6.24
CA GLY A 49 -8.36 17.17 4.91
C GLY A 49 -7.02 16.60 4.42
N TRP A 50 -5.92 17.28 4.70
CA TRP A 50 -4.57 16.76 4.42
C TRP A 50 -4.27 15.47 5.17
N LEU A 51 -4.70 15.36 6.43
CA LEU A 51 -4.44 14.18 7.25
C LEU A 51 -5.32 12.98 6.86
N ARG A 52 -6.62 13.22 6.70
CA ARG A 52 -7.61 12.16 6.44
C ARG A 52 -7.68 11.78 4.97
N ASP A 53 -7.86 12.75 4.08
CA ASP A 53 -8.18 12.46 2.68
C ASP A 53 -6.94 12.23 1.83
N TYR A 54 -5.79 12.79 2.26
CA TYR A 54 -4.54 12.61 1.55
C TYR A 54 -3.64 11.57 2.22
N LEU A 55 -3.17 11.78 3.45
CA LEU A 55 -2.24 10.85 4.10
C LEU A 55 -2.89 9.50 4.43
N TRP A 56 -4.03 9.51 5.11
CA TRP A 56 -4.69 8.28 5.56
C TRP A 56 -5.24 7.45 4.39
N LEU A 57 -6.06 8.04 3.50
CA LEU A 57 -6.64 7.30 2.37
C LEU A 57 -5.59 6.72 1.42
N ASN A 58 -4.53 7.46 1.09
CA ASN A 58 -3.50 6.99 0.15
C ASN A 58 -2.48 6.02 0.80
N SER A 59 -2.37 6.00 2.14
CA SER A 59 -1.52 5.02 2.85
C SER A 59 -2.09 3.60 2.87
N SER A 60 -3.39 3.45 2.62
CA SER A 60 -4.10 2.16 2.69
C SER A 60 -3.49 1.10 1.77
N GLN A 61 -3.06 1.45 0.57
CA GLN A 61 -2.46 0.51 -0.39
C GLN A 61 -1.02 0.14 -0.04
N LEU A 62 -0.29 1.01 0.67
CA LEU A 62 1.07 0.74 1.12
C LEU A 62 1.06 -0.25 2.30
N ILE A 63 0.12 -0.07 3.23
CA ILE A 63 -0.08 -0.95 4.38
C ILE A 63 -0.68 -2.28 3.93
N ASN A 64 -1.70 -2.22 3.07
CA ASN A 64 -2.30 -3.44 2.51
C ASN A 64 -1.49 -4.03 1.37
N GLY A 65 -0.43 -3.38 0.85
CA GLY A 65 0.41 -3.91 -0.23
C GLY A 65 1.26 -5.11 0.22
N CYS A 66 1.57 -5.20 1.52
CA CYS A 66 2.10 -6.42 2.13
C CYS A 66 1.05 -7.55 2.13
N ALA A 67 -0.23 -7.21 2.29
CA ALA A 67 -1.35 -8.15 2.20
C ALA A 67 -1.88 -8.35 0.75
N GLY A 68 -1.53 -7.46 -0.18
CA GLY A 68 -2.12 -7.30 -1.52
C GLY A 68 -1.19 -7.70 -2.65
N CYS A 69 0.10 -7.92 -2.37
CA CYS A 69 0.96 -8.81 -3.17
C CYS A 69 0.53 -10.29 -3.05
N GLN A 70 -0.74 -10.56 -2.73
CA GLN A 70 -1.39 -11.84 -2.99
C GLN A 70 -1.48 -12.15 -4.51
N GLY A 71 -1.08 -11.24 -5.39
CA GLY A 71 -0.85 -11.59 -6.80
C GLY A 71 0.21 -12.69 -6.99
N ILE A 72 1.30 -12.67 -6.20
CA ILE A 72 2.38 -13.67 -6.29
C ILE A 72 2.27 -14.67 -5.13
N TYR A 73 1.96 -14.21 -3.91
CA TYR A 73 1.76 -15.12 -2.77
C TYR A 73 0.41 -15.88 -2.83
N GLY A 74 -0.64 -15.28 -3.37
CA GLY A 74 -1.93 -15.94 -3.58
C GLY A 74 -1.91 -16.92 -4.76
N LEU A 75 -1.08 -16.71 -5.79
CA LEU A 75 -0.81 -17.76 -6.80
C LEU A 75 0.01 -18.92 -6.19
N HIS A 76 0.94 -18.63 -5.29
CA HIS A 76 1.71 -19.66 -4.58
C HIS A 76 0.85 -20.45 -3.58
N GLU A 77 -0.10 -19.81 -2.90
CA GLU A 77 -1.07 -20.47 -2.02
C GLU A 77 -2.19 -21.19 -2.78
N ALA A 78 -2.73 -20.60 -3.86
CA ALA A 78 -3.68 -21.27 -4.75
C ALA A 78 -3.04 -22.49 -5.42
N GLY A 79 -1.79 -22.38 -5.87
CA GLY A 79 -1.00 -23.52 -6.34
C GLY A 79 -0.90 -24.60 -5.26
N ARG A 80 -0.53 -24.25 -4.02
CA ARG A 80 -0.51 -25.21 -2.91
C ARG A 80 -1.84 -25.88 -2.62
N SER A 81 -2.97 -25.15 -2.73
CA SER A 81 -4.31 -25.72 -2.57
C SER A 81 -4.63 -26.75 -3.66
N ILE A 82 -4.34 -26.42 -4.92
CA ILE A 82 -4.55 -27.31 -6.06
C ILE A 82 -3.66 -28.56 -5.95
N TYR A 83 -2.38 -28.40 -5.57
CA TYR A 83 -1.49 -29.54 -5.34
C TYR A 83 -1.92 -30.40 -4.15
N ALA A 84 -2.45 -29.82 -3.07
CA ALA A 84 -2.97 -30.55 -1.92
C ALA A 84 -4.24 -31.36 -2.27
N GLU A 85 -5.14 -30.79 -3.07
CA GLU A 85 -6.33 -31.48 -3.59
C GLU A 85 -5.96 -32.64 -4.51
N ASP A 86 -4.98 -32.45 -5.40
CA ASP A 86 -4.50 -33.54 -6.27
C ASP A 86 -3.77 -34.63 -5.50
N TRP A 87 -3.04 -34.27 -4.46
CA TRP A 87 -2.32 -35.23 -3.61
C TRP A 87 -3.27 -36.04 -2.71
N THR A 88 -4.31 -35.41 -2.17
CA THR A 88 -5.38 -36.09 -1.43
C THR A 88 -6.20 -36.99 -2.35
N ARG A 89 -6.55 -36.53 -3.56
CA ARG A 89 -7.24 -37.33 -4.58
C ARG A 89 -6.43 -38.58 -4.97
N LYS A 90 -5.12 -38.45 -5.18
CA LYS A 90 -4.22 -39.59 -5.47
C LYS A 90 -4.07 -40.56 -4.29
N ARG A 91 -4.10 -40.06 -3.05
CA ARG A 91 -4.03 -40.91 -1.84
C ARG A 91 -5.31 -41.72 -1.59
N VAL A 92 -6.48 -41.14 -1.83
CA VAL A 92 -7.76 -41.85 -1.70
C VAL A 92 -7.87 -42.98 -2.73
N ALA A 93 -7.41 -42.74 -3.97
CA ALA A 93 -7.40 -43.76 -5.02
C ALA A 93 -6.48 -44.97 -4.73
N VAL A 94 -5.39 -44.77 -3.97
CA VAL A 94 -4.50 -45.86 -3.54
C VAL A 94 -5.15 -46.71 -2.44
N ILE A 95 -5.88 -46.08 -1.52
CA ILE A 95 -6.58 -46.77 -0.43
C ILE A 95 -7.75 -47.62 -0.97
N SER A 96 -8.46 -47.16 -2.02
CA SER A 96 -9.57 -47.91 -2.61
C SER A 96 -9.15 -49.20 -3.34
N HIS A 97 -7.87 -49.38 -3.67
CA HIS A 97 -7.36 -50.60 -4.33
C HIS A 97 -6.66 -51.58 -3.38
N SER A 98 -6.56 -51.26 -2.08
CA SER A 98 -5.81 -52.08 -1.11
C SER A 98 -6.69 -52.89 -0.15
N VAL A 99 -8.01 -52.92 -0.37
CA VAL A 99 -8.95 -53.80 0.35
C VAL A 99 -9.42 -54.92 -0.58
N PRO A 100 -8.80 -56.12 -0.55
CA PRO A 100 -9.41 -57.31 -1.13
C PRO A 100 -10.58 -57.79 -0.25
N LEU A 101 -11.65 -58.26 -0.90
CA LEU A 101 -12.76 -58.97 -0.25
C LEU A 101 -12.27 -60.23 0.48
#